data_AF-A0A368H051-F1
#
_entry.id   AF-A0A368H051-F1
#
_cell.length_a   1.000
_cell.length_b   1.000
_cell.length_c   1.000
_cell.angle_alpha   90.00
_cell.angle_beta   90.00
_cell.angle_gamma   90.00
#
_symmetry.space_group_name_H-M   'P 1'
#
loop_
_entity.id
_entity.type
_entity.pdbx_description
1 polymer ?
#
loop_
_entity_poly.entity_id
_entity_poly.type
_entity_poly.pdbx_seq_one_letter_code
_entity_poly.pdbx_strand_id
1 'polypeptide(L)'
;MFSEDRTITDDHCVKLKDKCYQPCPSCPDECPRNVTKEVRDECKKGHEAYFYSPMMEYKLKCLPFTSSTSSAEVQFYGALIGNICVGFLADKFGRRRMLLISLLVGIPTLFFSAFLDGIAYFYIGRVIVGITIAGTMAVGWAFAAEMISPKHRFKLRAFTSWVCLKLITFY
;
A
#
# COMPACT_ATOMS: atom_id res chain seq x y z
N MET A 1 15.59 13.75 -2.34
CA MET A 1 15.75 15.23 -2.30
C MET A 1 14.43 15.88 -2.73
N PHE A 2 13.39 15.70 -1.91
CA PHE A 2 12.22 16.57 -1.85
C PHE A 2 12.21 17.10 -0.42
N SER A 3 13.21 17.93 -0.13
CA SER A 3 13.43 18.57 1.14
C SER A 3 13.20 20.05 0.90
N GLU A 4 11.96 20.52 0.98
CA GLU A 4 11.64 21.92 1.28
C GLU A 4 10.13 22.07 1.55
N ASP A 5 9.70 21.62 2.72
CA ASP A 5 8.60 22.30 3.43
C ASP A 5 9.00 22.41 4.91
N ARG A 6 10.28 22.82 5.12
CA ARG A 6 10.84 23.23 6.40
C ARG A 6 10.62 24.72 6.68
N THR A 7 9.58 25.33 6.12
CA THR A 7 8.97 26.54 6.70
C THR A 7 8.00 26.13 7.81
N ILE A 8 8.59 25.56 8.86
CA ILE A 8 8.04 25.60 10.22
C ILE A 8 8.29 27.03 10.71
N THR A 9 7.53 27.96 10.14
CA THR A 9 7.03 29.10 10.89
C THR A 9 5.52 29.02 10.77
N ASP A 10 4.95 28.25 11.70
CA ASP A 10 3.94 28.84 12.56
C ASP A 10 2.60 29.19 11.81
N ASP A 11 1.57 28.31 11.76
CA ASP A 11 0.08 28.62 11.77
C ASP A 11 -0.77 27.62 10.95
N HIS A 12 -1.73 26.93 11.59
CA HIS A 12 -2.61 25.94 10.96
C HIS A 12 -3.90 26.55 10.41
N CYS A 13 -3.85 27.13 9.20
CA CYS A 13 -5.04 27.52 8.44
C CYS A 13 -5.19 26.69 7.15
N VAL A 14 -6.00 25.63 7.19
CA VAL A 14 -6.21 24.74 6.04
C VAL A 14 -7.70 24.48 5.82
N LYS A 15 -8.15 24.61 4.58
CA LYS A 15 -9.51 24.21 4.18
C LYS A 15 -9.43 22.83 3.55
N LEU A 16 -10.25 21.90 4.03
CA LEU A 16 -10.35 20.57 3.44
C LEU A 16 -11.26 20.62 2.20
N LYS A 17 -10.66 20.60 1.01
CA LYS A 17 -11.38 20.49 -0.27
C LYS A 17 -11.04 19.15 -0.89
N ASP A 18 -12.04 18.30 -1.11
CA ASP A 18 -11.88 16.96 -1.70
C ASP A 18 -10.78 16.09 -1.02
N LYS A 19 -10.68 16.19 0.33
CA LYS A 19 -9.69 15.52 1.19
C LYS A 19 -8.25 16.03 1.02
N CYS A 20 -8.09 17.24 0.48
CA CYS A 20 -6.82 17.93 0.36
C CYS A 20 -6.76 19.19 1.21
N TYR A 21 -5.62 19.38 1.85
CA TYR A 21 -5.31 20.59 2.60
C TYR A 21 -4.90 21.69 1.63
N GLN A 22 -5.71 22.75 1.58
CA GLN A 22 -5.44 23.92 0.77
C GLN A 22 -5.28 25.13 1.70
N PRO A 23 -4.21 25.95 1.54
CA PRO A 23 -4.04 27.14 2.37
C PRO A 23 -5.18 28.12 2.09
N CYS A 24 -5.85 28.57 3.16
CA CYS A 24 -7.00 29.47 3.09
C CYS A 24 -6.76 30.67 4.01
N PRO A 25 -6.67 31.90 3.49
CA PRO A 25 -6.40 33.08 4.33
C PRO A 25 -7.64 33.58 5.12
N SER A 26 -8.83 33.07 4.82
CA SER A 26 -10.10 33.53 5.40
C SER A 26 -10.80 32.49 6.28
N CYS A 27 -10.12 31.39 6.60
CA CYS A 27 -10.69 30.29 7.36
C CYS A 27 -10.29 30.43 8.85
N PRO A 28 -11.14 30.02 9.81
CA PRO A 28 -10.71 29.92 11.20
C PRO A 28 -9.71 28.76 11.35
N ASP A 29 -8.60 29.00 12.05
CA ASP A 29 -7.59 27.98 12.33
C ASP A 29 -8.17 26.83 13.18
N GLU A 30 -7.81 25.59 12.86
CA GLU A 30 -8.27 24.42 13.65
C GLU A 30 -7.69 24.43 15.07
N CYS A 31 -6.47 24.96 15.26
CA CYS A 31 -5.86 25.19 16.57
C CYS A 31 -5.36 26.64 16.68
N PRO A 32 -6.18 27.59 17.17
CA PRO A 32 -5.87 29.01 17.16
C PRO A 32 -4.69 29.37 18.07
N ARG A 33 -3.98 30.46 17.74
CA ARG A 33 -2.88 30.95 18.58
C ARG A 33 -3.30 31.68 19.84
N ASN A 34 -4.52 32.19 19.86
CA ASN A 34 -5.01 33.07 20.91
C ASN A 34 -5.26 32.36 22.26
N VAL A 35 -5.00 31.05 22.34
CA VAL A 35 -5.11 30.21 23.55
C VAL A 35 -3.74 29.91 24.18
N THR A 36 -3.75 29.50 25.45
CA THR A 36 -2.55 29.05 26.18
C THR A 36 -1.86 27.89 25.46
N LYS A 37 -0.53 27.78 25.61
CA LYS A 37 0.29 26.75 24.94
C LYS A 37 -0.19 25.33 25.27
N GLU A 38 -0.66 25.12 26.50
CA GLU A 38 -1.18 23.84 26.98
C GLU A 38 -2.42 23.37 26.20
N VAL A 39 -3.40 24.26 26.01
CA VAL A 39 -4.62 23.98 25.22
C VAL A 39 -4.28 23.77 23.74
N ARG A 40 -3.28 24.50 23.23
CA ARG A 40 -2.81 24.34 21.85
C ARG A 40 -2.16 22.97 21.62
N ASP A 41 -1.36 22.49 22.58
CA ASP A 41 -0.68 21.21 22.45
C ASP A 41 -1.66 20.03 22.64
N GLU A 42 -2.71 20.21 23.45
CA GLU A 42 -3.82 19.27 23.54
C GLU A 42 -4.63 19.19 22.22
N CYS A 43 -4.92 20.34 21.60
CA CYS A 43 -5.55 20.42 20.28
C CYS A 43 -4.71 19.72 19.19
N LYS A 44 -3.39 19.95 19.18
CA LYS A 44 -2.47 19.28 18.25
C LYS A 44 -2.48 17.76 18.42
N LYS A 45 -2.46 17.27 19.68
CA LYS A 45 -2.54 15.84 19.97
C LYS A 45 -3.87 15.22 19.52
N GLY A 46 -4.98 15.97 19.56
CA GLY A 46 -6.27 15.52 19.03
C GLY A 46 -6.33 15.43 17.50
N HIS A 47 -5.48 16.17 16.80
CA HIS A 47 -5.45 16.26 15.34
C HIS A 47 -4.20 15.64 14.69
N GLU A 48 -3.34 14.99 15.46
CA GLU A 48 -2.26 14.16 14.91
C GLU A 48 -2.83 12.92 14.22
N ALA A 49 -2.34 12.64 13.02
CA ALA A 49 -2.79 11.47 12.26
C ALA A 49 -2.31 10.18 12.96
N TYR A 50 -3.26 9.33 13.36
CA TYR A 50 -3.00 8.05 14.03
C TYR A 50 -2.08 7.12 13.22
N PHE A 51 -2.07 7.25 11.88
CA PHE A 51 -1.26 6.42 10.99
C PHE A 51 -0.58 7.26 9.91
N TYR A 52 0.74 7.40 9.97
CA TYR A 52 1.52 8.03 8.90
C TYR A 52 1.68 7.04 7.74
N SER A 53 1.17 7.40 6.57
CA SER A 53 1.19 6.54 5.38
C SER A 53 1.87 7.25 4.20
N PRO A 54 2.46 6.50 3.25
CA PRO A 54 3.03 7.07 2.03
C PRO A 54 2.01 7.91 1.24
N MET A 55 0.72 7.58 1.35
CA MET A 55 -0.35 8.35 0.72
C MET A 55 -0.48 9.77 1.28
N MET A 56 -0.18 9.98 2.56
CA MET A 56 -0.18 11.30 3.21
C MET A 56 1.10 12.08 2.91
N GLU A 57 2.25 11.41 2.93
CA GLU A 57 3.54 11.99 2.61
C GLU A 57 3.56 12.58 1.19
N TYR A 58 3.06 11.81 0.21
CA TYR A 58 2.99 12.23 -1.19
C TYR A 58 1.76 13.08 -1.53
N LYS A 59 0.93 13.46 -0.55
CA LYS A 59 -0.35 14.19 -0.74
C LYS A 59 -1.15 13.65 -1.92
N LEU A 60 -1.27 12.31 -2.00
CA LEU A 60 -1.70 11.62 -3.22
C LEU A 60 -3.09 12.03 -3.67
N LYS A 61 -4.01 12.41 -2.80
CA LYS A 61 -5.35 12.86 -3.22
C LYS A 61 -5.37 14.22 -3.93
N CYS A 62 -4.28 14.97 -3.86
CA CYS A 62 -4.22 16.37 -4.28
C CYS A 62 -3.74 16.56 -5.72
N LEU A 63 -3.27 15.50 -6.37
CA LEU A 63 -3.01 15.54 -7.80
C LEU A 63 -4.30 15.19 -8.58
N PRO A 64 -4.57 15.85 -9.72
CA PRO A 64 -5.78 15.64 -10.50
C PRO A 64 -5.87 14.23 -11.11
N PHE A 65 -4.73 13.54 -11.30
CA PHE A 65 -4.71 12.18 -11.87
C PHE A 65 -4.95 11.08 -10.83
N THR A 66 -4.53 11.29 -9.59
CA THR A 66 -4.59 10.32 -8.48
C THR A 66 -5.82 10.48 -7.61
N SER A 67 -6.57 11.58 -7.77
CA SER A 67 -7.82 11.83 -7.06
C SER A 67 -8.87 10.76 -7.41
N SER A 68 -8.83 10.24 -8.64
CA SER A 68 -9.71 9.16 -9.10
C SER A 68 -9.06 7.77 -9.10
N THR A 69 -7.72 7.67 -9.10
CA THR A 69 -7.01 6.39 -9.17
C THR A 69 -6.19 6.13 -7.91
N SER A 70 -6.68 5.19 -7.09
CA SER A 70 -5.99 4.77 -5.87
C SER A 70 -4.74 3.94 -6.18
N SER A 71 -3.74 3.95 -5.29
CA SER A 71 -2.56 3.08 -5.43
C SER A 71 -2.93 1.59 -5.46
N ALA A 72 -4.05 1.22 -4.84
CA ALA A 72 -4.56 -0.15 -4.83
C ALA A 72 -5.02 -0.60 -6.22
N GLU A 73 -5.68 0.27 -6.98
CA GLU A 73 -6.15 -0.05 -8.34
C GLU A 73 -4.98 -0.33 -9.26
N VAL A 74 -3.95 0.53 -9.22
CA VAL A 74 -2.71 0.33 -10.00
C VAL A 74 -2.04 -1.00 -9.64
N GLN A 75 -2.05 -1.35 -8.37
CA GLN A 75 -1.53 -2.63 -7.91
C GLN A 75 -2.36 -3.82 -8.44
N PHE A 76 -3.69 -3.71 -8.51
CA PHE A 76 -4.55 -4.73 -9.10
C PHE A 76 -4.36 -4.86 -10.62
N TYR A 77 -4.16 -3.76 -11.34
CA TYR A 77 -3.80 -3.82 -12.76
C TYR A 77 -2.47 -4.55 -12.97
N GLY A 78 -1.46 -4.24 -12.14
CA GLY A 78 -0.19 -4.99 -12.13
C GLY A 78 -0.41 -6.48 -11.83
N ALA A 79 -1.24 -6.81 -10.84
CA ALA A 79 -1.58 -8.19 -10.50
C ALA A 79 -2.28 -8.94 -11.63
N LEU A 80 -3.19 -8.29 -12.36
CA LEU A 80 -3.89 -8.86 -13.52
C LEU A 80 -2.89 -9.26 -14.61
N ILE A 81 -2.01 -8.33 -14.99
CA ILE A 81 -0.97 -8.55 -15.99
C ILE A 81 -0.01 -9.65 -15.51
N GLY A 82 0.38 -9.57 -14.23
CA GLY A 82 1.26 -10.55 -13.60
C GLY A 82 0.69 -11.96 -13.63
N ASN A 83 -0.58 -12.16 -13.30
CA ASN A 83 -1.21 -13.48 -13.33
C ASN A 83 -1.17 -14.12 -14.72
N ILE A 84 -1.43 -13.34 -15.78
CA ILE A 84 -1.44 -13.86 -17.15
C ILE A 84 -0.01 -14.20 -17.59
N CYS A 85 0.93 -13.27 -17.43
CA CYS A 85 2.32 -13.44 -17.88
C CYS A 85 3.07 -14.48 -17.05
N VAL A 86 3.01 -14.39 -15.72
CA VAL A 86 3.71 -15.30 -14.80
C VAL A 86 3.08 -16.68 -14.85
N GLY A 87 1.75 -16.79 -14.99
CA GLY A 87 1.07 -18.08 -15.17
C GLY A 87 1.60 -18.82 -16.40
N PHE A 88 1.61 -18.15 -17.56
CA PHE A 88 2.13 -18.73 -18.79
C PHE A 88 3.63 -19.08 -18.71
N LEU A 89 4.44 -18.20 -18.11
CA LEU A 89 5.88 -18.47 -17.92
C LEU A 89 6.14 -19.62 -16.94
N ALA A 90 5.32 -19.77 -15.89
CA ALA A 90 5.49 -20.82 -14.89
C ALA A 90 5.29 -22.22 -15.47
N ASP A 91 4.37 -22.36 -16.42
CA ASP A 91 4.15 -23.64 -17.11
C ASP A 91 5.28 -23.98 -18.08
N LYS A 92 5.94 -22.98 -18.69
CA LYS A 92 7.06 -23.20 -19.61
C LYS A 92 8.42 -23.40 -18.93
N PHE A 93 8.74 -22.60 -17.91
CA PHE A 93 10.05 -22.60 -17.24
C PHE A 93 10.11 -23.47 -15.97
N GLY A 94 8.95 -23.98 -15.52
CA GLY A 94 8.80 -24.79 -14.33
C GLY A 94 8.46 -23.96 -13.07
N ARG A 95 7.48 -24.44 -12.31
CA ARG A 95 6.88 -23.75 -11.15
C ARG A 95 7.88 -23.34 -10.08
N ARG A 96 8.82 -24.22 -9.71
CA ARG A 96 9.81 -23.94 -8.66
C ARG A 96 10.71 -22.74 -8.99
N ARG A 97 11.17 -22.65 -10.25
CA ARG A 97 12.06 -21.55 -10.68
C ARG A 97 11.31 -20.24 -10.73
N MET A 98 10.07 -20.24 -11.24
CA MET A 98 9.27 -19.04 -11.34
C MET A 98 8.92 -18.45 -9.96
N LEU A 99 8.68 -19.31 -8.97
CA LEU A 99 8.44 -18.88 -7.58
C LEU A 99 9.67 -18.20 -6.97
N LEU A 100 10.86 -18.76 -7.17
CA LEU A 100 12.11 -18.16 -6.69
C LEU A 100 12.39 -16.81 -7.38
N ILE A 101 12.18 -16.72 -8.69
CA ILE A 101 12.35 -15.47 -9.44
C ILE A 101 11.38 -14.39 -8.93
N SER A 102 10.11 -14.74 -8.74
CA SER A 102 9.11 -13.78 -8.25
C SER A 102 9.47 -13.25 -6.86
N LEU A 103 10.01 -14.10 -5.98
CA LEU A 103 10.49 -13.70 -4.66
C LEU A 103 11.74 -12.81 -4.75
N LEU A 104 12.71 -13.20 -5.58
CA LEU A 104 13.95 -12.46 -5.80
C LEU A 104 13.73 -11.10 -6.46
N VAL A 105 12.65 -10.91 -7.21
CA VAL A 105 12.27 -9.59 -7.76
C VAL A 105 11.42 -8.81 -6.77
N GLY A 106 10.47 -9.46 -6.10
CA GLY A 106 9.52 -8.81 -5.19
C GLY A 106 10.18 -8.20 -3.95
N ILE A 107 11.06 -8.94 -3.27
CA ILE A 107 11.75 -8.47 -2.05
C ILE A 107 12.58 -7.21 -2.30
N PRO A 108 13.52 -7.16 -3.26
CA PRO A 108 14.32 -5.97 -3.48
C PRO A 108 13.47 -4.82 -4.00
N THR A 109 12.44 -5.07 -4.82
CA THR A 109 11.54 -3.98 -5.26
C THR A 109 10.86 -3.31 -4.07
N LEU A 110 10.40 -4.11 -3.10
CA LEU A 110 9.78 -3.58 -1.89
C LEU A 110 10.80 -2.79 -1.05
N PHE A 111 12.02 -3.29 -0.94
CA PHE A 111 13.11 -2.62 -0.23
C PHE A 111 13.50 -1.29 -0.89
N PHE A 112 13.73 -1.28 -2.21
CA PHE A 112 14.06 -0.08 -2.97
C PHE A 112 12.95 0.96 -2.94
N SER A 113 11.68 0.54 -2.88
CA SER A 113 10.55 1.45 -2.75
C SER A 113 10.56 2.27 -1.46
N ALA A 114 11.34 1.88 -0.44
CA ALA A 114 11.50 2.64 0.80
C ALA A 114 12.62 3.70 0.71
N PHE A 115 13.56 3.58 -0.25
CA PHE A 115 14.69 4.50 -0.41
C PHE A 115 14.45 5.56 -1.50
N LEU A 116 13.53 5.30 -2.42
CA LEU A 116 13.26 6.18 -3.55
C LEU A 116 12.12 7.15 -3.22
N ASP A 117 12.48 8.40 -2.97
CA ASP A 117 11.53 9.50 -2.79
C ASP A 117 10.99 9.91 -4.17
N GLY A 118 9.75 9.55 -4.48
CA GLY A 118 9.10 10.01 -5.70
C GLY A 118 7.80 9.29 -6.03
N ILE A 119 6.80 10.07 -6.42
CA ILE A 119 5.47 9.57 -6.80
C ILE A 119 5.56 8.55 -7.93
N ALA A 120 6.39 8.81 -8.96
CA ALA A 120 6.55 7.92 -10.10
C ALA A 120 7.15 6.56 -9.69
N TYR A 121 8.23 6.57 -8.90
CA TYR A 121 8.88 5.34 -8.43
C TYR A 121 7.97 4.52 -7.51
N PHE A 122 7.18 5.21 -6.67
CA PHE A 122 6.17 4.56 -5.83
C PHE A 122 5.14 3.81 -6.68
N TYR A 123 4.58 4.44 -7.72
CA TYR A 123 3.60 3.79 -8.59
C TYR A 123 4.20 2.63 -9.41
N ILE A 124 5.42 2.79 -9.95
CA ILE A 124 6.13 1.71 -10.64
C ILE A 124 6.37 0.53 -9.68
N GLY A 125 6.83 0.82 -8.47
CA GLY A 125 7.01 -0.18 -7.41
C GLY A 125 5.72 -0.93 -7.12
N ARG A 126 4.58 -0.24 -7.03
CA ARG A 126 3.26 -0.87 -6.83
C ARG A 126 2.86 -1.81 -7.96
N VAL A 127 3.14 -1.48 -9.21
CA VAL A 127 2.88 -2.36 -10.36
C VAL A 127 3.74 -3.62 -10.27
N ILE A 128 5.05 -3.47 -10.05
CA ILE A 128 5.99 -4.60 -9.98
C ILE A 128 5.67 -5.50 -8.78
N VAL A 129 5.38 -4.90 -7.63
CA VAL A 129 4.93 -5.64 -6.43
C VAL A 129 3.59 -6.34 -6.70
N GLY A 130 2.65 -5.69 -7.40
CA GLY A 130 1.42 -6.34 -7.85
C GLY A 130 1.66 -7.58 -8.71
N ILE A 131 2.56 -7.48 -9.71
CA ILE A 131 2.95 -8.58 -10.59
C ILE A 131 3.55 -9.74 -9.79
N THR A 132 4.51 -9.44 -8.91
CA THR A 132 5.24 -10.45 -8.14
C THR A 132 4.38 -11.13 -7.09
N ILE A 133 3.48 -10.40 -6.41
CA ILE A 133 2.53 -10.98 -5.45
C ILE A 133 1.57 -11.93 -6.15
N ALA A 134 0.97 -11.51 -7.27
CA ALA A 134 0.02 -12.32 -8.02
C ALA A 134 0.68 -13.61 -8.54
N GLY A 135 1.86 -13.48 -9.14
CA GLY A 135 2.66 -14.61 -9.59
C GLY A 135 3.04 -15.56 -8.46
N THR A 136 3.47 -15.04 -7.31
CA THR A 136 3.83 -15.86 -6.14
C THR A 136 2.62 -16.59 -5.57
N MET A 137 1.44 -15.95 -5.49
CA MET A 137 0.22 -16.62 -5.07
C MET A 137 -0.17 -17.73 -6.05
N ALA A 138 -0.28 -17.44 -7.35
CA ALA A 138 -0.72 -18.42 -8.35
C ALA A 138 0.21 -19.64 -8.40
N VAL A 139 1.52 -19.42 -8.49
CA VAL A 139 2.52 -20.49 -8.57
C VAL A 139 2.70 -21.18 -7.23
N GLY A 140 2.65 -20.43 -6.12
CA GLY A 140 2.79 -20.97 -4.77
C GLY A 140 1.68 -21.94 -4.39
N TRP A 141 0.42 -21.60 -4.70
CA TRP A 141 -0.70 -22.52 -4.48
C TRP A 141 -0.60 -23.79 -5.33
N ALA A 142 -0.18 -23.67 -6.59
CA ALA A 142 0.02 -24.82 -7.48
C ALA A 142 1.16 -25.73 -6.98
N PHE A 143 2.29 -25.13 -6.59
CA PHE A 143 3.45 -25.85 -6.07
C PHE A 143 3.15 -26.54 -4.73
N ALA A 144 2.44 -25.86 -3.81
CA ALA A 144 1.99 -26.46 -2.56
C ALA A 144 1.06 -27.65 -2.80
N ALA A 145 0.16 -27.55 -3.79
CA ALA A 145 -0.71 -28.67 -4.16
C ALA A 145 0.12 -29.85 -4.68
N GLU A 146 1.15 -29.62 -5.51
CA GLU A 146 2.04 -30.68 -6.01
C GLU A 146 2.79 -31.42 -4.90
N MET A 147 3.31 -30.72 -3.89
CA MET A 147 4.02 -31.32 -2.76
C MET A 147 3.12 -32.17 -1.85
N ILE A 148 1.81 -31.93 -1.85
CA ILE A 148 0.88 -32.61 -0.94
C ILE A 148 0.30 -33.86 -1.61
N SER A 149 0.54 -35.01 -0.97
CA SER A 149 -0.03 -36.31 -1.35
C SER A 149 -1.58 -36.22 -1.45
N PRO A 150 -2.22 -36.84 -2.48
CA PRO A 150 -3.63 -36.59 -2.84
C PRO A 150 -4.64 -36.78 -1.69
N LYS A 151 -4.32 -37.62 -0.69
CA LYS A 151 -5.19 -37.88 0.47
C LYS A 151 -5.34 -36.70 1.44
N HIS A 152 -4.46 -35.69 1.40
CA HIS A 152 -4.46 -34.57 2.34
C HIS A 152 -4.73 -33.19 1.71
N ARG A 153 -4.82 -33.08 0.38
CA ARG A 153 -5.06 -31.81 -0.33
C ARG A 153 -6.37 -31.12 0.09
N PHE A 154 -7.43 -31.90 0.30
CA PHE A 154 -8.72 -31.38 0.75
C PHE A 154 -8.67 -30.85 2.19
N LYS A 155 -7.93 -31.50 3.09
CA LYS A 155 -7.77 -31.06 4.48
C LYS A 155 -7.02 -29.73 4.57
N LEU A 156 -5.99 -29.50 3.74
CA LEU A 156 -5.27 -28.23 3.75
C LEU A 156 -6.16 -27.07 3.27
N ARG A 157 -6.88 -27.23 2.15
CA ARG A 157 -7.79 -26.19 1.65
C ARG A 157 -8.93 -25.90 2.64
N ALA A 158 -9.50 -26.95 3.24
CA ALA A 158 -10.50 -26.81 4.28
C ALA A 158 -9.94 -26.08 5.51
N PHE A 159 -8.70 -26.37 5.91
CA PHE A 159 -8.06 -25.71 7.04
C PHE A 159 -7.88 -24.20 6.81
N THR A 160 -7.36 -23.78 5.64
CA THR A 160 -7.19 -22.36 5.34
C THR A 160 -8.53 -21.61 5.36
N SER A 161 -9.57 -22.20 4.77
CA SER A 161 -10.91 -21.61 4.75
C SER A 161 -11.57 -21.59 6.13
N TRP A 162 -11.37 -22.63 6.94
CA TRP A 162 -11.93 -22.75 8.29
C TRP A 162 -11.28 -21.76 9.27
N VAL A 163 -9.97 -21.51 9.15
CA VAL A 163 -9.25 -20.49 9.93
C VAL A 163 -9.78 -19.09 9.63
N CYS A 164 -10.00 -18.74 8.36
CA CYS A 164 -10.63 -17.47 8.00
C CYS A 164 -12.04 -17.33 8.59
N LEU A 165 -12.86 -18.39 8.51
CA LEU A 165 -14.22 -18.36 9.05
C LEU A 165 -14.25 -18.19 10.58
N LYS A 166 -13.37 -18.91 11.29
CA LYS A 166 -13.22 -18.79 12.75
C LYS A 166 -12.79 -17.38 13.14
N LEU A 167 -11.81 -16.78 12.46
CA LEU A 167 -11.37 -15.42 12.76
C LEU A 167 -12.48 -14.37 12.59
N ILE A 168 -13.30 -14.50 11.54
CA ILE A 168 -14.45 -13.60 11.31
C ILE A 168 -15.54 -13.77 12.37
N THR A 169 -15.69 -14.98 12.93
CA THR A 169 -16.69 -15.25 13.97
C THR A 169 -16.23 -14.76 15.35
N PHE A 170 -14.93 -14.51 15.55
CA PHE A 170 -14.33 -14.05 16.81
C PHE A 170 -14.01 -12.55 16.86
N TYR A 171 -14.29 -11.80 15.78
CA TYR A 171 -14.17 -10.34 15.70
C TYR A 171 -15.56 -9.72 15.64
#